data_AF-A0A9J6GLU8-F1
#
_entry.id   AF-A0A9J6GLU8-F1
#
_cell.length_a   1.000
_cell.length_b   1.000
_cell.length_c   1.000
_cell.angle_alpha   90.00
_cell.angle_beta   90.00
_cell.angle_gamma   90.00
#
_symmetry.space_group_name_H-M   'P 1'
#
loop_
_entity.id
_entity.type
_entity.pdbx_description
1 polymer ?
#
loop_
_entity_poly.entity_id
_entity_poly.type
_entity_poly.pdbx_seq_one_letter_code
_entity_poly.pdbx_strand_id
1 'polypeptide(L)'
;MFGIGRNQLLNMSTPNNEPIVRAYKNYMAGTIRFMKPSLSEREIAALIEDIIGFEAQLAKRTRSPEDRRVFDTMYNRRTIANLSAEFPQVDWLDILNRLFEPVNLTFTDEEDVVMREPEYYNSTLDFLNTVERSTIYNYVGWRLMQNFGPTSSKLLRNLEFEFVRVVQGVEKILPIWQRCLGSIGVLLDHPTGRLYIDKQFSPQAKEDMDSLVSDLKVAFSALLQQNDWMDGYTKDQAANKLNAIVDNIAYPSWLKNNTYLNSRYDHVKKILPGTPYLNVYLNVRYNGMLKGLKKLRRTFNRSEEYVGSAVVNAFYNRVANSIAFPAGILQSPFYGYGLPPSVNMGAIGSIIGHEITHGFDDAGSQFDFEGNLRNWWTHITRQKFLDRAKCFIEQYGSIVDPQADMNLNGINTQGENIADNGGIREAFRAWCTNMRTQELKNDIQYDTHSPSRYR
;
A
#
# COMPACT_ATOMS: atom_id res chain seq x y z
N MET A 1 -9.17 9.37 -5.28
CA MET A 1 -8.08 10.25 -4.80
C MET A 1 -8.38 11.65 -5.31
N PHE A 2 -8.38 12.65 -4.43
CA PHE A 2 -8.56 14.06 -4.77
C PHE A 2 -7.24 14.65 -5.31
N GLY A 3 -7.25 15.92 -5.73
CA GLY A 3 -6.06 16.54 -6.34
C GLY A 3 -5.13 17.19 -5.34
N ILE A 4 -5.64 17.50 -4.14
CA ILE A 4 -4.88 17.79 -2.93
C ILE A 4 -5.48 16.98 -1.76
N GLY A 5 -4.83 16.96 -0.60
CA GLY A 5 -5.30 16.18 0.54
C GLY A 5 -6.66 16.65 1.07
N ARG A 6 -7.38 15.73 1.73
CA ARG A 6 -8.71 15.99 2.31
C ARG A 6 -8.70 17.22 3.22
N ASN A 7 -7.70 17.32 4.11
CA ASN A 7 -7.60 18.45 5.03
C ASN A 7 -7.38 19.78 4.31
N GLN A 8 -6.58 19.80 3.23
CA GLN A 8 -6.41 21.00 2.42
C GLN A 8 -7.73 21.42 1.76
N LEU A 9 -8.55 20.48 1.30
CA LEU A 9 -9.86 20.78 0.71
C LEU A 9 -10.89 21.27 1.74
N LEU A 10 -10.87 20.75 2.97
CA LEU A 10 -11.81 21.15 4.01
C LEU A 10 -11.44 22.46 4.68
N ASN A 11 -10.14 22.76 4.75
CA ASN A 11 -9.59 23.90 5.47
C ASN A 11 -8.74 24.78 4.54
N MET A 12 -9.28 25.14 3.37
CA MET A 12 -8.52 25.83 2.32
C MET A 12 -7.92 27.17 2.77
N SER A 13 -8.61 27.88 3.65
CA SER A 13 -8.24 29.24 4.09
C SER A 13 -7.24 29.26 5.26
N THR A 14 -6.83 28.11 5.79
CA THR A 14 -5.83 28.10 6.88
C THR A 14 -4.45 28.44 6.33
N PRO A 15 -3.62 29.22 7.06
CA PRO A 15 -2.30 29.67 6.58
C PRO A 15 -1.41 28.55 6.03
N ASN A 16 -1.42 27.36 6.66
CA ASN A 16 -0.60 26.22 6.23
C ASN A 16 -1.09 25.57 4.93
N ASN A 17 -2.37 25.69 4.59
CA ASN A 17 -2.96 25.08 3.39
C ASN A 17 -3.03 26.06 2.20
N GLU A 18 -3.07 27.36 2.45
CA GLU A 18 -3.24 28.39 1.41
C GLU A 18 -2.19 28.27 0.28
N PRO A 19 -0.88 28.05 0.56
CA PRO A 19 0.11 27.88 -0.50
C PRO A 19 -0.19 26.67 -1.41
N ILE A 20 -0.61 25.54 -0.83
CA ILE A 20 -0.94 24.31 -1.56
C ILE A 20 -2.19 24.53 -2.42
N VAL A 21 -3.24 25.14 -1.86
CA VAL A 21 -4.49 25.44 -2.58
C VAL A 21 -4.21 26.40 -3.74
N ARG A 22 -3.40 27.44 -3.52
CA ARG A 22 -3.00 28.38 -4.56
C ARG A 22 -2.22 27.69 -5.69
N ALA A 23 -1.27 26.83 -5.34
CA ALA A 23 -0.52 26.05 -6.33
C ALA A 23 -1.44 25.13 -7.15
N TYR A 24 -2.43 24.51 -6.50
CA TYR A 24 -3.42 23.66 -7.16
C TYR A 24 -4.30 24.45 -8.14
N LYS A 25 -4.80 25.62 -7.73
CA LYS A 25 -5.56 26.53 -8.60
C LYS A 25 -4.72 27.00 -9.80
N ASN A 26 -3.43 27.31 -9.59
CA ASN A 26 -2.52 27.69 -10.68
C ASN A 26 -2.31 26.55 -11.68
N TYR A 27 -2.20 25.31 -11.20
CA TYR A 27 -2.10 24.13 -12.06
C TYR A 27 -3.38 23.94 -12.90
N MET A 28 -4.56 24.07 -12.28
CA MET A 28 -5.83 24.07 -13.01
C MET A 28 -5.87 25.16 -14.07
N ALA A 29 -5.54 26.41 -13.70
CA ALA A 29 -5.57 27.54 -14.62
C ALA A 29 -4.67 27.32 -15.84
N GLY A 30 -3.42 26.90 -15.63
CA GLY A 30 -2.49 26.60 -16.73
C GLY A 30 -3.01 25.49 -17.65
N THR A 31 -3.65 24.48 -17.08
CA THR A 31 -4.22 23.35 -17.84
C THR A 31 -5.46 23.77 -18.64
N ILE A 32 -6.34 24.59 -18.05
CA ILE A 32 -7.53 25.12 -18.72
C ILE A 32 -7.11 26.02 -19.88
N ARG A 33 -6.12 26.91 -19.69
CA ARG A 33 -5.57 27.74 -20.77
C ARG A 33 -5.03 26.91 -21.92
N PHE A 34 -4.33 25.82 -21.61
CA PHE A 34 -3.82 24.90 -22.63
C PHE A 34 -4.95 24.23 -23.44
N MET A 35 -6.04 23.83 -22.78
CA MET A 35 -7.15 23.15 -23.45
C MET A 35 -8.11 24.09 -24.18
N LYS A 36 -8.35 25.26 -23.62
CA LYS A 36 -9.39 26.21 -24.03
C LYS A 36 -8.80 27.63 -24.03
N PRO A 37 -7.88 27.94 -24.96
CA PRO A 37 -7.17 29.22 -25.00
C PRO A 37 -8.08 30.43 -25.26
N SER A 38 -9.33 30.20 -25.68
CA SER A 38 -10.33 31.26 -25.93
C SER A 38 -11.03 31.76 -24.67
N LEU A 39 -10.90 31.07 -23.53
CA LEU A 39 -11.52 31.50 -22.28
C LEU A 39 -10.76 32.68 -21.67
N SER A 40 -11.50 33.67 -21.18
CA SER A 40 -10.97 34.78 -20.41
C SER A 40 -10.49 34.33 -19.02
N GLU A 41 -9.59 35.09 -18.42
CA GLU A 41 -9.11 34.84 -17.05
C GLU A 41 -10.24 34.80 -16.02
N ARG A 42 -11.30 35.59 -16.23
CA ARG A 42 -12.49 35.58 -15.37
C ARG A 42 -13.26 34.26 -15.47
N GLU A 43 -13.45 33.74 -16.68
CA GLU A 43 -14.10 32.45 -16.89
C GLU A 43 -13.28 31.29 -16.32
N ILE A 44 -11.96 31.33 -16.51
CA ILE A 44 -11.04 30.34 -15.95
C ILE A 44 -11.12 30.34 -14.42
N ALA A 45 -11.07 31.51 -13.79
CA ALA A 45 -11.19 31.63 -12.33
C ALA A 45 -12.52 31.07 -11.82
N ALA A 46 -13.64 31.38 -12.48
CA ALA A 46 -14.95 30.85 -12.11
C ALA A 46 -14.99 29.31 -12.19
N LEU A 47 -14.49 28.73 -13.30
CA LEU A 47 -14.41 27.28 -13.47
C LEU A 47 -13.56 26.61 -12.39
N ILE A 48 -12.45 27.23 -11.99
CA ILE A 48 -11.59 26.70 -10.92
C ILE A 48 -12.32 26.68 -9.58
N GLU A 49 -13.03 27.76 -9.22
CA GLU A 49 -13.81 27.80 -7.98
C GLU A 49 -14.93 26.74 -7.99
N ASP A 50 -15.60 26.54 -9.11
CA ASP A 50 -16.63 25.50 -9.25
C ASP A 50 -16.04 24.09 -9.08
N ILE A 51 -14.91 23.80 -9.75
CA ILE A 51 -14.23 22.50 -9.67
C ILE A 51 -13.72 22.23 -8.26
N ILE A 52 -13.04 23.19 -7.63
CA ILE A 52 -12.46 22.99 -6.30
C ILE A 52 -13.54 22.94 -5.21
N GLY A 53 -14.60 23.73 -5.35
CA GLY A 53 -15.76 23.70 -4.47
C GLY A 53 -16.48 22.35 -4.54
N PHE A 54 -16.67 21.84 -5.75
CA PHE A 54 -17.21 20.49 -5.97
C PHE A 54 -16.32 19.41 -5.35
N GLU A 55 -15.00 19.46 -5.58
CA GLU A 55 -14.06 18.49 -5.00
C GLU A 55 -14.06 18.53 -3.46
N ALA A 56 -14.17 19.72 -2.86
CA ALA A 56 -14.29 19.90 -1.41
C ALA A 56 -15.58 19.30 -0.84
N GLN A 57 -16.70 19.42 -1.57
CA GLN A 57 -17.95 18.77 -1.19
C GLN A 57 -17.83 17.24 -1.23
N LEU A 58 -17.14 16.67 -2.22
CA LEU A 58 -16.83 15.24 -2.23
C LEU A 58 -15.93 14.84 -1.05
N ALA A 59 -14.89 15.63 -0.76
CA ALA A 59 -14.00 15.39 0.37
C ALA A 59 -14.72 15.43 1.72
N LYS A 60 -15.67 16.36 1.91
CA LYS A 60 -16.47 16.47 3.14
C LYS A 60 -17.31 15.24 3.43
N ARG A 61 -17.76 14.54 2.37
CA ARG A 61 -18.58 13.34 2.46
C ARG A 61 -17.79 12.07 2.72
N THR A 62 -16.47 12.12 2.52
CA THR A 62 -15.59 10.98 2.83
C THR A 62 -15.37 10.85 4.33
N ARG A 63 -15.29 9.60 4.82
CA ARG A 63 -14.84 9.31 6.19
C ARG A 63 -13.41 9.79 6.42
N SER A 64 -13.08 10.07 7.67
CA SER A 64 -11.72 10.42 8.07
C SER A 64 -10.77 9.22 7.87
N PRO A 65 -9.45 9.43 7.70
CA PRO A 65 -8.49 8.32 7.70
C PRO A 65 -8.59 7.42 8.94
N GLU A 66 -8.90 8.01 10.09
CA GLU A 66 -9.04 7.34 11.39
C GLU A 66 -10.22 6.35 11.35
N ASP A 67 -11.40 6.80 10.89
CA ASP A 67 -12.61 5.97 10.82
C ASP A 67 -12.47 4.80 9.82
N ARG A 68 -11.58 4.95 8.82
CA ARG A 68 -11.32 3.93 7.80
C ARG A 68 -10.44 2.77 8.29
N ARG A 69 -9.90 2.86 9.51
CA ARG A 69 -9.12 1.78 10.14
C ARG A 69 -10.01 0.72 10.81
N VAL A 70 -11.33 0.95 10.89
CA VAL A 70 -12.31 -0.03 11.39
C VAL A 70 -12.89 -0.80 10.21
N PHE A 71 -12.25 -1.91 9.82
CA PHE A 71 -12.56 -2.62 8.57
C PHE A 71 -13.95 -3.26 8.55
N ASP A 72 -14.49 -3.66 9.71
CA ASP A 72 -15.83 -4.22 9.83
C ASP A 72 -16.90 -3.25 9.28
N THR A 73 -16.80 -1.97 9.63
CA THR A 73 -17.73 -0.93 9.12
C THR A 73 -17.57 -0.66 7.62
N MET A 74 -16.42 -1.05 7.05
CA MET A 74 -16.09 -0.85 5.64
C MET A 74 -16.51 -2.04 4.77
N TYR A 75 -16.83 -3.19 5.36
CA TYR A 75 -17.19 -4.42 4.66
C TYR A 75 -18.72 -4.58 4.63
N ASN A 76 -19.38 -4.04 3.60
CA ASN A 76 -20.82 -4.14 3.45
C ASN A 76 -21.15 -4.97 2.20
N ARG A 77 -21.30 -6.29 2.39
CA ARG A 77 -21.68 -7.21 1.30
C ARG A 77 -23.16 -7.07 0.98
N ARG A 78 -23.49 -6.92 -0.30
CA ARG A 78 -24.86 -6.74 -0.84
C ARG A 78 -24.94 -7.40 -2.22
N THR A 79 -26.14 -7.76 -2.66
CA THR A 79 -26.35 -8.12 -4.07
C THR A 79 -26.47 -6.85 -4.92
N ILE A 80 -26.23 -6.95 -6.23
CA ILE A 80 -26.51 -5.85 -7.18
C ILE A 80 -27.97 -5.40 -7.06
N ALA A 81 -28.92 -6.33 -6.90
CA ALA A 81 -30.34 -6.03 -6.69
C ALA A 81 -30.56 -5.08 -5.51
N ASN A 82 -29.91 -5.36 -4.37
CA ASN A 82 -30.02 -4.55 -3.16
C ASN A 82 -29.35 -3.18 -3.33
N LEU A 83 -28.22 -3.13 -4.02
CA LEU A 83 -27.55 -1.86 -4.37
C LEU A 83 -28.42 -0.99 -5.27
N SER A 84 -29.05 -1.57 -6.28
CA SER A 84 -29.96 -0.86 -7.19
C SER A 84 -31.23 -0.39 -6.49
N ALA A 85 -31.73 -1.14 -5.50
CA ALA A 85 -32.87 -0.70 -4.69
C ALA A 85 -32.53 0.47 -3.75
N GLU A 86 -31.34 0.46 -3.15
CA GLU A 86 -30.87 1.50 -2.23
C GLU A 86 -30.39 2.76 -2.97
N PHE A 87 -29.76 2.59 -4.13
CA PHE A 87 -29.21 3.66 -4.95
C PHE A 87 -29.76 3.61 -6.38
N PRO A 88 -31.07 3.85 -6.58
CA PRO A 88 -31.76 3.68 -7.87
C PRO A 88 -31.31 4.66 -8.96
N GLN A 89 -30.50 5.66 -8.59
CA GLN A 89 -29.95 6.66 -9.50
C GLN A 89 -28.77 6.13 -10.32
N VAL A 90 -28.22 4.97 -9.95
CA VAL A 90 -27.06 4.35 -10.59
C VAL A 90 -27.45 3.00 -11.16
N ASP A 91 -27.20 2.80 -12.45
CA ASP A 91 -27.36 1.50 -13.11
C ASP A 91 -26.14 0.62 -12.84
N TRP A 92 -26.09 0.03 -11.65
CA TRP A 92 -24.95 -0.79 -11.20
C TRP A 92 -24.71 -1.99 -12.10
N LEU A 93 -25.78 -2.64 -12.56
CA LEU A 93 -25.69 -3.85 -13.38
C LEU A 93 -25.07 -3.51 -14.74
N ASP A 94 -25.53 -2.46 -15.43
CA ASP A 94 -24.94 -2.02 -16.70
C ASP A 94 -23.47 -1.59 -16.53
N ILE A 95 -23.17 -0.80 -15.48
CA ILE A 95 -21.79 -0.36 -15.22
C ILE A 95 -20.85 -1.55 -15.01
N LEU A 96 -21.25 -2.51 -14.17
CA LEU A 96 -20.43 -3.69 -13.89
C LEU A 96 -20.30 -4.58 -15.12
N ASN A 97 -21.38 -4.81 -15.87
CA ASN A 97 -21.34 -5.59 -17.11
C ASN A 97 -20.43 -4.94 -18.16
N ARG A 98 -20.47 -3.62 -18.34
CA ARG A 98 -19.56 -2.91 -19.26
C ARG A 98 -18.11 -2.97 -18.80
N LEU A 99 -17.86 -2.85 -17.50
CA LEU A 99 -16.51 -2.90 -16.95
C LEU A 99 -15.86 -4.28 -17.17
N PHE A 100 -16.65 -5.35 -17.10
CA PHE A 100 -16.18 -6.74 -17.19
C PHE A 100 -16.39 -7.40 -18.56
N GLU A 101 -17.06 -6.75 -19.50
CA GLU A 101 -17.20 -7.19 -20.90
C GLU A 101 -15.86 -7.59 -21.55
N PRO A 102 -14.75 -6.83 -21.38
CA PRO A 102 -13.47 -7.20 -22.00
C PRO A 102 -12.86 -8.53 -21.52
N VAL A 103 -13.38 -9.09 -20.42
CA VAL A 103 -12.96 -10.39 -19.88
C VAL A 103 -14.06 -11.45 -19.97
N ASN A 104 -15.11 -11.19 -20.76
CA ASN A 104 -16.24 -12.07 -21.00
C ASN A 104 -16.93 -12.53 -19.70
N LEU A 105 -17.06 -11.62 -18.74
CA LEU A 105 -17.85 -11.84 -17.52
C LEU A 105 -19.11 -10.99 -17.58
N THR A 106 -20.24 -11.64 -17.32
CA THR A 106 -21.56 -11.02 -17.25
C THR A 106 -22.17 -11.37 -15.91
N PHE A 107 -22.81 -10.39 -15.29
CA PHE A 107 -23.44 -10.47 -13.98
C PHE A 107 -24.95 -10.39 -14.13
N THR A 108 -25.62 -10.93 -13.12
CA THR A 108 -27.05 -10.75 -12.89
C THR A 108 -27.24 -9.96 -11.60
N ASP A 109 -28.48 -9.61 -11.27
CA ASP A 109 -28.80 -8.83 -10.07
C ASP A 109 -28.44 -9.56 -8.76
N GLU A 110 -28.24 -10.89 -8.81
CA GLU A 110 -27.86 -11.72 -7.66
C GLU A 110 -26.35 -11.65 -7.32
N GLU A 111 -25.52 -11.02 -8.15
CA GLU A 111 -24.08 -10.94 -7.90
C GLU A 111 -23.76 -10.19 -6.60
N ASP A 112 -22.88 -10.77 -5.79
CA ASP A 112 -22.39 -10.15 -4.57
C ASP A 112 -21.32 -9.07 -4.84
N VAL A 113 -21.49 -7.92 -4.21
CA VAL A 113 -20.56 -6.79 -4.25
C VAL A 113 -20.29 -6.33 -2.81
N VAL A 114 -19.02 -6.03 -2.52
CA VAL A 114 -18.64 -5.38 -1.26
C VAL A 114 -18.65 -3.87 -1.47
N MET A 115 -19.64 -3.20 -0.89
CA MET A 115 -19.74 -1.76 -0.88
C MET A 115 -18.97 -1.18 0.31
N ARG A 116 -17.99 -0.33 0.01
CA ARG A 116 -17.20 0.37 1.04
C ARG A 116 -17.82 1.73 1.31
N GLU A 117 -17.92 2.15 2.57
CA GLU A 117 -18.49 3.47 2.94
C GLU A 117 -19.89 3.75 2.35
N PRO A 118 -20.94 2.97 2.66
CA PRO A 118 -22.28 3.17 2.09
C PRO A 118 -22.81 4.61 2.30
N GLU A 119 -22.48 5.25 3.43
CA GLU A 119 -22.90 6.63 3.70
C GLU A 119 -22.24 7.66 2.76
N TYR A 120 -21.03 7.38 2.27
CA TYR A 120 -20.38 8.21 1.26
C TYR A 120 -21.19 8.20 -0.04
N TYR A 121 -21.62 7.02 -0.50
CA TYR A 121 -22.42 6.91 -1.71
C TYR A 121 -23.78 7.58 -1.56
N ASN A 122 -24.48 7.35 -0.44
CA ASN A 122 -25.76 7.99 -0.16
C ASN A 122 -25.65 9.52 -0.23
N SER A 123 -24.75 10.10 0.58
CA SER A 123 -24.57 11.55 0.64
C SER A 123 -23.99 12.17 -0.64
N THR A 124 -23.22 11.41 -1.42
CA THR A 124 -22.64 11.86 -2.68
C THR A 124 -23.67 11.85 -3.79
N LEU A 125 -24.48 10.79 -3.91
CA LEU A 125 -25.52 10.70 -4.93
C LEU A 125 -26.58 11.80 -4.75
N ASP A 126 -27.02 12.05 -3.52
CA ASP A 126 -27.90 13.18 -3.19
C ASP A 126 -27.30 14.52 -3.61
N PHE A 127 -26.00 14.71 -3.35
CA PHE A 127 -25.30 15.92 -3.75
C PHE A 127 -25.19 16.07 -5.27
N LEU A 128 -24.86 14.99 -5.99
CA LEU A 128 -24.74 15.03 -7.44
C LEU A 128 -26.03 15.47 -8.12
N ASN A 129 -27.21 15.16 -7.55
CA ASN A 129 -28.49 15.64 -8.07
C ASN A 129 -28.70 17.15 -7.93
N THR A 130 -27.97 17.81 -7.03
CA THR A 130 -28.02 19.26 -6.81
C THR A 130 -26.99 20.04 -7.63
N VAL A 131 -26.06 19.34 -8.29
CA VAL A 131 -24.92 19.96 -8.98
C VAL A 131 -25.19 20.05 -10.47
N GLU A 132 -24.87 21.20 -11.05
CA GLU A 132 -24.91 21.40 -12.49
C GLU A 132 -24.01 20.38 -13.22
N ARG A 133 -24.56 19.76 -14.28
CA ARG A 133 -23.85 18.71 -15.03
C ARG A 133 -22.51 19.20 -15.61
N SER A 134 -22.44 20.48 -15.98
CA SER A 134 -21.22 21.12 -16.46
C SER A 134 -20.09 21.05 -15.43
N THR A 135 -20.38 21.29 -14.15
CA THR A 135 -19.39 21.19 -13.06
C THR A 135 -18.87 19.77 -12.91
N ILE A 136 -19.75 18.77 -13.00
CA ILE A 136 -19.36 17.35 -12.96
C ILE A 136 -18.43 17.03 -14.14
N TYR A 137 -18.79 17.43 -15.36
CA TYR A 137 -17.96 17.20 -16.55
C TYR A 137 -16.62 17.92 -16.48
N ASN A 138 -16.59 19.16 -15.99
CA ASN A 138 -15.38 19.93 -15.81
C ASN A 138 -14.45 19.28 -14.76
N TYR A 139 -15.01 18.80 -13.65
CA TYR A 139 -14.25 18.06 -12.65
C TYR A 139 -13.68 16.75 -13.22
N VAL A 140 -14.48 15.94 -13.93
CA VAL A 140 -13.98 14.71 -14.57
C VAL A 140 -12.89 15.03 -15.59
N GLY A 141 -13.08 16.06 -16.41
CA GLY A 141 -12.07 16.56 -17.36
C GLY A 141 -10.77 16.96 -16.65
N TRP A 142 -10.88 17.72 -15.55
CA TRP A 142 -9.73 18.07 -14.72
C TRP A 142 -9.02 16.83 -14.17
N ARG A 143 -9.74 15.85 -13.61
CA ARG A 143 -9.15 14.60 -13.11
C ARG A 143 -8.40 13.85 -14.21
N LEU A 144 -8.92 13.80 -15.43
CA LEU A 144 -8.24 13.18 -16.56
C LEU A 144 -6.95 13.92 -16.92
N MET A 145 -7.00 15.25 -16.98
CA MET A 145 -5.82 16.06 -17.30
C MET A 145 -4.75 16.00 -16.22
N GLN A 146 -5.15 15.99 -14.94
CA GLN A 146 -4.21 15.83 -13.84
C GLN A 146 -3.45 14.50 -13.94
N ASN A 147 -4.13 13.41 -14.33
CA ASN A 147 -3.52 12.08 -14.40
C ASN A 147 -2.68 11.85 -15.68
N PHE A 148 -3.13 12.34 -16.84
CA PHE A 148 -2.51 11.99 -18.13
C PHE A 148 -1.79 13.16 -18.82
N GLY A 149 -2.14 14.40 -18.49
CA GLY A 149 -1.55 15.61 -19.06
C GLY A 149 -0.02 15.67 -18.95
N PRO A 150 0.56 15.41 -17.76
CA PRO A 150 2.03 15.41 -17.60
C PRO A 150 2.74 14.36 -18.43
N THR A 151 2.06 13.26 -18.78
CA THR A 151 2.59 12.22 -19.66
C THR A 151 2.60 12.65 -21.12
N SER A 152 1.61 13.45 -21.55
CA SER A 152 1.40 13.82 -22.96
C SER A 152 2.09 15.12 -23.39
N SER A 153 2.29 16.09 -22.50
CA SER A 153 2.79 17.43 -22.87
C SER A 153 3.89 17.93 -21.93
N LYS A 154 4.94 18.56 -22.48
CA LYS A 154 5.99 19.23 -21.69
C LYS A 154 5.41 20.38 -20.87
N LEU A 155 4.47 21.16 -21.43
CA LEU A 155 3.84 22.27 -20.72
C LEU A 155 3.08 21.78 -19.49
N LEU A 156 2.20 20.78 -19.66
CA LEU A 156 1.41 20.22 -18.56
C LEU A 156 2.29 19.56 -17.49
N ARG A 157 3.38 18.93 -17.91
CA ARG A 157 4.40 18.36 -17.02
C ARG A 157 5.12 19.42 -16.19
N ASN A 158 5.40 20.59 -16.76
CA ASN A 158 5.99 21.70 -16.02
C ASN A 158 4.98 22.30 -15.04
N LEU A 159 3.71 22.44 -15.44
CA LEU A 159 2.65 22.91 -14.54
C LEU A 159 2.43 21.96 -13.35
N GLU A 160 2.42 20.64 -13.59
CA GLU A 160 2.41 19.63 -12.53
C GLU A 160 3.64 19.80 -11.62
N PHE A 161 4.83 19.98 -12.20
CA PHE A 161 6.05 20.14 -11.40
C PHE A 161 6.00 21.36 -10.48
N GLU A 162 5.53 22.52 -10.95
CA GLU A 162 5.39 23.70 -10.08
C GLU A 162 4.41 23.46 -8.94
N PHE A 163 3.34 22.70 -9.18
CA PHE A 163 2.43 22.28 -8.12
C PHE A 163 3.08 21.30 -7.14
N VAL A 164 3.73 20.25 -7.65
CA VAL A 164 4.42 19.23 -6.84
C VAL A 164 5.57 19.84 -6.03
N ARG A 165 6.25 20.86 -6.56
CA ARG A 165 7.28 21.62 -5.85
C ARG A 165 6.76 22.24 -4.57
N VAL A 166 5.55 22.81 -4.59
CA VAL A 166 4.92 23.39 -3.40
C VAL A 166 4.46 22.29 -2.44
N VAL A 167 3.89 21.19 -2.96
CA VAL A 167 3.31 20.12 -2.14
C VAL A 167 4.38 19.24 -1.48
N GLN A 168 5.46 18.93 -2.18
CA GLN A 168 6.47 17.96 -1.78
C GLN A 168 7.83 18.60 -1.47
N GLY A 169 8.00 19.90 -1.69
CA GLY A 169 9.28 20.60 -1.48
C GLY A 169 10.38 20.23 -2.49
N VAL A 170 10.03 19.57 -3.59
CA VAL A 170 11.03 19.11 -4.58
C VAL A 170 11.62 20.27 -5.37
N GLU A 171 12.95 20.37 -5.43
CA GLU A 171 13.61 21.52 -6.06
C GLU A 171 13.83 21.38 -7.56
N LYS A 172 13.99 20.16 -8.08
CA LYS A 172 14.40 19.90 -9.47
C LYS A 172 13.59 18.79 -10.10
N ILE A 173 13.27 18.97 -11.38
CA ILE A 173 12.67 17.91 -12.20
C ILE A 173 13.72 16.81 -12.39
N LEU A 174 13.34 15.57 -12.08
CA LEU A 174 14.19 14.41 -12.33
C LEU A 174 14.53 14.29 -13.84
N PRO A 175 15.77 13.92 -14.19
CA PRO A 175 16.14 13.59 -15.56
C PRO A 175 15.16 12.59 -16.19
N ILE A 176 14.93 12.73 -17.51
CA ILE A 176 13.95 11.91 -18.23
C ILE A 176 14.17 10.42 -18.01
N TRP A 177 15.43 9.96 -18.04
CA TRP A 177 15.75 8.53 -17.85
C TRP A 177 15.30 8.01 -16.48
N GLN A 178 15.41 8.79 -15.41
CA GLN A 178 14.94 8.40 -14.06
C GLN A 178 13.41 8.33 -14.02
N ARG A 179 12.72 9.27 -14.67
CA ARG A 179 11.25 9.24 -14.77
C ARG A 179 10.75 8.04 -15.58
N CYS A 180 11.46 7.72 -16.67
CA CYS A 180 11.17 6.53 -17.47
C CYS A 180 11.38 5.25 -16.66
N LEU A 181 12.49 5.15 -15.90
CA LEU A 181 12.72 4.01 -15.00
C LEU A 181 11.64 3.90 -13.92
N GLY A 182 11.25 5.02 -13.28
CA GLY A 182 10.16 5.01 -12.30
C GLY A 182 8.82 4.54 -12.90
N SER A 183 8.53 4.96 -14.13
CA SER A 183 7.32 4.51 -14.83
C SER A 183 7.37 3.02 -15.18
N ILE A 184 8.51 2.55 -15.70
CA ILE A 184 8.71 1.14 -16.06
C ILE A 184 8.69 0.25 -14.81
N GLY A 185 9.27 0.70 -13.69
CA GLY A 185 9.25 -0.02 -12.42
C GLY A 185 7.84 -0.23 -11.85
N VAL A 186 6.89 0.66 -12.13
CA VAL A 186 5.48 0.53 -11.71
C VAL A 186 4.66 -0.28 -12.72
N LEU A 187 4.87 -0.07 -14.02
CA LEU A 187 4.05 -0.68 -15.08
C LEU A 187 4.50 -2.09 -15.47
N LEU A 188 5.81 -2.33 -15.39
CA LEU A 188 6.50 -3.55 -15.80
C LEU A 188 7.42 -4.00 -14.65
N ASP A 189 6.86 -4.05 -13.45
CA ASP A 189 7.52 -4.36 -12.19
C ASP A 189 8.26 -5.72 -12.23
N HIS A 190 7.64 -6.78 -12.73
CA HIS A 190 8.28 -8.10 -12.82
C HIS A 190 9.36 -8.18 -13.91
N PRO A 191 9.16 -7.72 -15.17
CA PRO A 191 10.24 -7.65 -16.15
C PRO A 191 11.44 -6.83 -15.68
N THR A 192 11.19 -5.70 -15.01
CA THR A 192 12.24 -4.88 -14.40
C THR A 192 12.95 -5.64 -13.28
N GLY A 193 12.17 -6.30 -12.42
CA GLY A 193 12.67 -7.19 -11.39
C GLY A 193 13.57 -8.30 -11.95
N ARG A 194 13.16 -8.94 -13.05
CA ARG A 194 13.95 -9.97 -13.75
C ARG A 194 15.32 -9.44 -14.17
N LEU A 195 15.34 -8.28 -14.82
CA LEU A 195 16.59 -7.64 -15.24
C LEU A 195 17.48 -7.25 -14.06
N TYR A 196 16.88 -6.78 -12.96
CA TYR A 196 17.60 -6.42 -11.74
C TYR A 196 18.25 -7.65 -11.09
N ILE A 197 17.48 -8.73 -10.87
CA ILE A 197 18.00 -9.92 -10.19
C ILE A 197 19.11 -10.61 -10.99
N ASP A 198 19.03 -10.58 -12.33
CA ASP A 198 20.06 -11.17 -13.20
C ASP A 198 21.39 -10.41 -13.13
N LYS A 199 21.35 -9.12 -12.77
CA LYS A 199 22.54 -8.26 -12.76
C LYS A 199 23.10 -7.97 -11.38
N GLN A 200 22.26 -7.93 -10.34
CA GLN A 200 22.63 -7.33 -9.05
C GLN A 200 22.36 -8.22 -7.84
N PHE A 201 21.55 -9.27 -7.97
CA PHE A 201 21.11 -10.05 -6.81
C PHE A 201 21.89 -11.35 -6.62
N SER A 202 22.40 -11.58 -5.41
CA SER A 202 23.06 -12.83 -5.02
C SER A 202 22.05 -13.83 -4.43
N PRO A 203 22.03 -15.10 -4.87
CA PRO A 203 21.21 -16.14 -4.26
C PRO A 203 21.45 -16.30 -2.75
N GLN A 204 22.68 -16.06 -2.28
CA GLN A 204 23.02 -16.17 -0.85
C GLN A 204 22.20 -15.22 0.03
N ALA A 205 21.90 -14.02 -0.46
CA ALA A 205 21.07 -13.07 0.28
C ALA A 205 19.66 -13.60 0.54
N LYS A 206 19.16 -14.50 -0.33
CA LYS A 206 17.86 -15.15 -0.14
C LYS A 206 17.92 -16.18 0.99
N GLU A 207 18.95 -17.02 1.01
CA GLU A 207 19.14 -18.04 2.05
C GLU A 207 19.35 -17.44 3.45
N ASP A 208 20.14 -16.36 3.52
CA ASP A 208 20.35 -15.61 4.76
C ASP A 208 19.03 -15.01 5.26
N MET A 209 18.19 -14.50 4.35
CA MET A 209 16.86 -13.96 4.69
C MET A 209 15.89 -15.04 5.16
N ASP A 210 15.88 -16.21 4.54
CA ASP A 210 15.06 -17.35 5.01
C ASP A 210 15.41 -17.69 6.47
N SER A 211 16.71 -17.69 6.80
CA SER A 211 17.20 -17.95 8.15
C SER A 211 16.79 -16.85 9.14
N LEU A 212 16.95 -15.58 8.77
CA LEU A 212 16.55 -14.45 9.61
C LEU A 212 15.04 -14.44 9.88
N VAL A 213 14.21 -14.69 8.86
CA VAL A 213 12.74 -14.79 9.04
C VAL A 213 12.38 -15.91 10.01
N SER A 214 13.03 -17.07 9.91
CA SER A 214 12.83 -18.17 10.85
C SER A 214 13.18 -17.77 12.28
N ASP A 215 14.34 -17.16 12.51
CA ASP A 215 14.78 -16.72 13.84
C ASP A 215 13.82 -15.68 14.45
N LEU A 216 13.33 -14.74 13.64
CA LEU A 216 12.37 -13.72 14.08
C LEU A 216 11.01 -14.32 14.42
N LYS A 217 10.50 -15.29 13.64
CA LYS A 217 9.26 -16.01 13.98
C LYS A 217 9.41 -16.78 15.30
N VAL A 218 10.57 -17.38 15.56
CA VAL A 218 10.85 -18.03 16.85
C VAL A 218 10.86 -17.02 17.99
N ALA A 219 11.52 -15.87 17.82
CA ALA A 219 11.55 -14.80 18.82
C ALA A 219 10.14 -14.24 19.10
N PHE A 220 9.33 -14.01 18.06
CA PHE A 220 7.93 -13.57 18.18
C PHE A 220 7.11 -14.61 18.94
N SER A 221 7.20 -15.88 18.57
CA SER A 221 6.48 -16.98 19.24
C SER A 221 6.81 -17.03 20.74
N ALA A 222 8.08 -16.87 21.09
CA ALA A 222 8.49 -16.84 22.50
C ALA A 222 7.95 -15.62 23.26
N LEU A 223 7.88 -14.44 22.63
CA LEU A 223 7.24 -13.24 23.20
C LEU A 223 5.73 -13.44 23.37
N LEU A 224 5.08 -14.07 22.39
CA LEU A 224 3.66 -14.39 22.42
C LEU A 224 3.33 -15.33 23.59
N GLN A 225 4.15 -16.36 23.83
CA GLN A 225 3.90 -17.28 24.95
C GLN A 225 4.13 -16.61 26.32
N GLN A 226 5.13 -15.74 26.42
CA GLN A 226 5.52 -15.11 27.68
C GLN A 226 4.63 -13.94 28.13
N ASN A 227 3.84 -13.36 27.22
CA ASN A 227 2.99 -12.24 27.61
C ASN A 227 1.92 -12.67 28.62
N ASP A 228 1.54 -11.78 29.53
CA ASP A 228 0.61 -12.04 30.65
C ASP A 228 -0.79 -11.46 30.42
N TRP A 229 -0.99 -10.78 29.28
CA TRP A 229 -2.20 -10.01 29.04
C TRP A 229 -3.19 -10.74 28.13
N MET A 230 -2.73 -11.67 27.29
CA MET A 230 -3.58 -12.51 26.44
C MET A 230 -4.01 -13.79 27.17
N ASP A 231 -5.27 -14.16 26.98
CA ASP A 231 -5.76 -15.50 27.33
C ASP A 231 -5.16 -16.60 26.43
N GLY A 232 -5.22 -17.85 26.89
CA GLY A 232 -4.66 -19.00 26.18
C GLY A 232 -5.24 -19.21 24.78
N TYR A 233 -6.56 -19.05 24.62
CA TYR A 233 -7.22 -19.20 23.32
C TYR A 233 -6.70 -18.17 22.31
N THR A 234 -6.61 -16.90 22.70
CA THR A 234 -6.13 -15.84 21.80
C THR A 234 -4.64 -16.00 21.48
N LYS A 235 -3.83 -16.52 22.42
CA LYS A 235 -2.43 -16.88 22.15
C LYS A 235 -2.32 -17.99 21.10
N ASP A 236 -3.16 -19.02 21.18
CA ASP A 236 -3.18 -20.11 20.20
C ASP A 236 -3.57 -19.61 18.80
N GLN A 237 -4.58 -18.73 18.71
CA GLN A 237 -4.96 -18.11 17.44
C GLN A 237 -3.83 -17.25 16.85
N ALA A 238 -3.15 -16.46 17.69
CA ALA A 238 -2.02 -15.65 17.26
C ALA A 238 -0.82 -16.52 16.81
N ALA A 239 -0.57 -17.65 17.48
CA ALA A 239 0.48 -18.60 17.09
C ALA A 239 0.16 -19.26 15.74
N ASN A 240 -1.10 -19.67 15.53
CA ASN A 240 -1.56 -20.20 14.24
C ASN A 240 -1.37 -19.17 13.12
N LYS A 241 -1.70 -17.90 13.39
CA LYS A 241 -1.50 -16.81 12.44
C LYS A 241 -0.04 -16.61 12.08
N LEU A 242 0.84 -16.53 13.07
CA LEU A 242 2.29 -16.40 12.88
C LEU A 242 2.86 -17.54 12.03
N ASN A 243 2.46 -18.77 12.34
CA ASN A 243 2.91 -19.97 11.62
C ASN A 243 2.38 -20.02 10.18
N ALA A 244 1.22 -19.42 9.92
CA ALA A 244 0.60 -19.36 8.61
C ALA A 244 1.11 -18.21 7.72
N ILE A 245 2.03 -17.38 8.22
CA ILE A 245 2.62 -16.28 7.41
C ILE A 245 3.38 -16.87 6.22
N VAL A 246 3.02 -16.41 5.01
CA VAL A 246 3.71 -16.75 3.76
C VAL A 246 4.90 -15.81 3.55
N ASP A 247 6.08 -16.40 3.29
CA ASP A 247 7.34 -15.66 3.17
C ASP A 247 7.71 -15.42 1.69
N ASN A 248 7.52 -14.19 1.22
CA ASN A 248 7.83 -13.79 -0.16
C ASN A 248 9.20 -13.10 -0.24
N ILE A 249 10.27 -13.90 -0.35
CA ILE A 249 11.65 -13.40 -0.28
C ILE A 249 12.27 -13.25 -1.67
N ALA A 250 12.81 -12.06 -1.91
CA ALA A 250 13.51 -11.54 -3.08
C ALA A 250 12.68 -11.48 -4.37
N TYR A 251 12.23 -12.64 -4.86
CA TYR A 251 11.49 -12.79 -6.11
C TYR A 251 10.74 -14.11 -6.17
N PRO A 252 9.61 -14.17 -6.90
CA PRO A 252 8.87 -15.41 -7.08
C PRO A 252 9.66 -16.43 -7.90
N SER A 253 9.50 -17.71 -7.61
CA SER A 253 10.19 -18.81 -8.31
C SER A 253 9.96 -18.79 -9.83
N TRP A 254 8.75 -18.38 -10.26
CA TRP A 254 8.39 -18.28 -11.67
C TRP A 254 9.06 -17.11 -12.41
N LEU A 255 9.71 -16.16 -11.73
CA LEU A 255 10.27 -14.96 -12.38
C LEU A 255 11.30 -15.28 -13.46
N LYS A 256 12.04 -16.39 -13.29
CA LYS A 256 13.05 -16.85 -14.27
C LYS A 256 12.44 -17.66 -15.42
N ASN A 257 11.15 -17.99 -15.37
CA ASN A 257 10.44 -18.68 -16.45
C ASN A 257 9.92 -17.65 -17.46
N ASN A 258 10.63 -17.49 -18.58
CA ASN A 258 10.27 -16.52 -19.63
C ASN A 258 8.86 -16.75 -20.20
N THR A 259 8.42 -18.01 -20.35
CA THR A 259 7.09 -18.32 -20.87
C THR A 259 6.01 -17.79 -19.92
N TYR A 260 6.16 -18.06 -18.62
CA TYR A 260 5.21 -17.57 -17.61
C TYR A 260 5.27 -16.04 -17.48
N LEU A 261 6.47 -15.46 -17.42
CA LEU A 261 6.64 -14.00 -17.35
C LEU A 261 5.99 -13.29 -18.55
N ASN A 262 6.23 -13.77 -19.78
CA ASN A 262 5.62 -13.22 -20.98
C ASN A 262 4.10 -13.33 -20.95
N SER A 263 3.54 -14.45 -20.44
CA SER A 263 2.09 -14.63 -20.31
C SER A 263 1.42 -13.60 -19.40
N ARG A 264 2.16 -12.91 -18.51
CA ARG A 264 1.62 -11.84 -17.66
C ARG A 264 1.37 -10.54 -18.43
N TYR A 265 1.94 -10.41 -19.62
CA TYR A 265 1.86 -9.22 -20.50
C TYR A 265 1.32 -9.56 -21.90
N ASP A 266 0.53 -10.63 -22.01
CA ASP A 266 -0.07 -11.14 -23.25
C ASP A 266 -1.04 -10.15 -23.94
N HIS A 267 -1.61 -9.20 -23.20
CA HIS A 267 -2.47 -8.15 -23.76
C HIS A 267 -1.68 -6.89 -24.18
N VAL A 268 -0.37 -6.84 -23.89
CA VAL A 268 0.46 -5.70 -24.29
C VAL A 268 0.78 -5.81 -25.78
N LYS A 269 0.24 -4.88 -26.58
CA LYS A 269 0.54 -4.86 -28.03
C LYS A 269 2.01 -4.59 -28.28
N LYS A 270 2.53 -5.08 -29.42
CA LYS A 270 3.90 -4.82 -29.86
C LYS A 270 4.18 -3.31 -29.89
N ILE A 271 5.22 -2.91 -29.15
CA ILE A 271 5.69 -1.52 -29.09
C ILE A 271 6.69 -1.32 -30.23
N LEU A 272 6.38 -0.41 -31.15
CA LEU A 272 7.26 -0.06 -32.28
C LEU A 272 7.98 1.28 -32.01
N PRO A 273 9.19 1.49 -32.55
CA PRO A 273 9.82 2.81 -32.56
C PRO A 273 8.86 3.88 -33.11
N GLY A 274 8.75 5.01 -32.42
CA GLY A 274 7.81 6.09 -32.77
C GLY A 274 6.39 5.94 -32.19
N THR A 275 6.06 4.83 -31.51
CA THR A 275 4.78 4.72 -30.79
C THR A 275 4.67 5.82 -29.73
N PRO A 276 3.59 6.62 -29.70
CA PRO A 276 3.41 7.65 -28.68
C PRO A 276 3.49 7.06 -27.27
N TYR A 277 4.26 7.68 -26.38
CA TYR A 277 4.49 7.16 -25.03
C TYR A 277 3.18 6.97 -24.24
N LEU A 278 2.21 7.88 -24.40
CA LEU A 278 0.90 7.74 -23.76
C LEU A 278 0.17 6.46 -24.22
N ASN A 279 0.30 6.07 -25.49
CA ASN A 279 -0.31 4.84 -26.00
C ASN A 279 0.37 3.61 -25.38
N VAL A 280 1.70 3.63 -25.24
CA VAL A 280 2.45 2.57 -24.54
C VAL A 280 1.98 2.47 -23.09
N TYR A 281 1.90 3.59 -22.40
CA TYR A 281 1.45 3.68 -21.01
C TYR A 281 0.05 3.08 -20.82
N LEU A 282 -0.92 3.53 -21.62
CA LEU A 282 -2.30 3.07 -21.55
C LEU A 282 -2.44 1.58 -21.89
N ASN A 283 -1.65 1.09 -22.86
CA ASN A 283 -1.64 -0.31 -23.26
C ASN A 283 -1.16 -1.24 -22.13
N VAL A 284 -0.06 -0.88 -21.45
CA VAL A 284 0.43 -1.66 -20.30
C VAL A 284 -0.55 -1.60 -19.12
N ARG A 285 -1.15 -0.42 -18.86
CA ARG A 285 -2.21 -0.26 -17.84
C ARG A 285 -3.43 -1.11 -18.15
N TYR A 286 -3.85 -1.17 -19.42
CA TYR A 286 -4.97 -1.99 -19.86
C TYR A 286 -4.70 -3.48 -19.67
N ASN A 287 -3.48 -3.96 -19.96
CA ASN A 287 -3.08 -5.33 -19.61
C ASN A 287 -3.24 -5.62 -18.11
N GLY A 288 -2.75 -4.73 -17.25
CA GLY A 288 -2.90 -4.86 -15.79
C GLY A 288 -4.37 -4.90 -15.35
N MET A 289 -5.19 -4.01 -15.91
CA MET A 289 -6.65 -3.97 -15.67
C MET A 289 -7.31 -5.31 -16.06
N LEU A 290 -7.06 -5.82 -17.27
CA LEU A 290 -7.64 -7.10 -17.72
C LEU A 290 -7.22 -8.27 -16.83
N LYS A 291 -5.95 -8.32 -16.41
CA LYS A 291 -5.47 -9.36 -15.48
C LYS A 291 -6.16 -9.24 -14.12
N GLY A 292 -6.37 -8.02 -13.63
CA GLY A 292 -7.12 -7.75 -12.40
C GLY A 292 -8.57 -8.23 -12.46
N LEU A 293 -9.30 -7.87 -13.52
CA LEU A 293 -10.69 -8.29 -13.73
C LEU A 293 -10.81 -9.81 -13.84
N LYS A 294 -9.87 -10.49 -14.51
CA LYS A 294 -9.82 -11.96 -14.63
C LYS A 294 -9.61 -12.69 -13.29
N LYS A 295 -9.24 -12.00 -12.21
CA LYS A 295 -9.11 -12.61 -10.88
C LYS A 295 -10.47 -12.93 -10.23
N LEU A 296 -11.57 -12.26 -10.62
CA LEU A 296 -12.85 -12.33 -9.90
C LEU A 296 -13.41 -13.76 -9.71
N ARG A 297 -13.25 -14.64 -10.71
CA ARG A 297 -13.72 -16.04 -10.66
C ARG A 297 -12.62 -17.06 -10.41
N ARG A 298 -11.45 -16.61 -9.96
CA ARG A 298 -10.30 -17.47 -9.65
C ARG A 298 -10.18 -17.63 -8.14
N THR A 299 -9.71 -18.80 -7.72
CA THR A 299 -9.32 -19.03 -6.33
C THR A 299 -8.13 -18.13 -5.99
N PHE A 300 -8.21 -17.49 -4.83
CA PHE A 300 -7.12 -16.65 -4.33
C PHE A 300 -5.92 -17.52 -3.91
N ASN A 301 -4.76 -17.31 -4.51
CA ASN A 301 -3.53 -17.99 -4.13
C ASN A 301 -2.58 -17.02 -3.42
N ARG A 302 -2.48 -17.14 -2.10
CA ARG A 302 -1.65 -16.28 -1.25
C ARG A 302 -0.17 -16.34 -1.62
N SER A 303 0.30 -17.50 -2.07
CA SER A 303 1.70 -17.72 -2.48
C SER A 303 2.05 -17.12 -3.84
N GLU A 304 1.10 -16.52 -4.56
CA GLU A 304 1.35 -15.84 -5.84
C GLU A 304 1.36 -14.31 -5.74
N GLU A 305 1.00 -13.75 -4.58
CA GLU A 305 0.93 -12.31 -4.37
C GLU A 305 2.31 -11.73 -4.04
N TYR A 306 3.11 -11.50 -5.08
CA TYR A 306 4.41 -10.84 -5.00
C TYR A 306 4.34 -9.39 -5.49
N VAL A 307 5.10 -8.53 -4.83
CA VAL A 307 5.47 -7.21 -5.35
C VAL A 307 6.68 -7.32 -6.31
N GLY A 308 6.93 -6.29 -7.11
CA GLY A 308 8.10 -6.24 -7.99
C GLY A 308 9.44 -6.38 -7.24
N SER A 309 10.38 -7.16 -7.78
CA SER A 309 11.65 -7.48 -7.10
C SER A 309 12.64 -6.32 -7.03
N ALA A 310 12.56 -5.35 -7.93
CA ALA A 310 13.44 -4.18 -7.99
C ALA A 310 12.92 -3.00 -7.14
N VAL A 311 12.39 -3.30 -5.96
CA VAL A 311 11.79 -2.32 -5.03
C VAL A 311 12.62 -2.28 -3.75
N VAL A 312 12.95 -1.07 -3.29
CA VAL A 312 13.62 -0.87 -1.98
C VAL A 312 12.54 -0.57 -0.95
N ASN A 313 11.90 -1.62 -0.45
CA ASN A 313 10.89 -1.55 0.61
C ASN A 313 10.61 -2.96 1.18
N ALA A 314 9.79 -3.08 2.22
CA ALA A 314 9.21 -4.34 2.68
C ALA A 314 7.69 -4.15 2.90
N PHE A 315 6.94 -5.26 2.97
CA PHE A 315 5.47 -5.19 3.05
C PHE A 315 4.86 -6.38 3.78
N TYR A 316 3.79 -6.11 4.54
CA TYR A 316 2.84 -7.10 5.02
C TYR A 316 1.49 -6.98 4.29
N ASN A 317 0.99 -8.08 3.76
CA ASN A 317 -0.32 -8.17 3.13
C ASN A 317 -1.28 -8.97 4.01
N ARG A 318 -2.22 -8.26 4.65
CA ARG A 318 -3.20 -8.85 5.59
C ARG A 318 -4.18 -9.84 4.96
N VAL A 319 -4.51 -9.69 3.68
CA VAL A 319 -5.43 -10.60 2.98
C VAL A 319 -4.70 -11.89 2.57
N ALA A 320 -3.40 -11.79 2.27
CA ALA A 320 -2.58 -12.96 1.98
C ALA A 320 -1.93 -13.58 3.23
N ASN A 321 -2.03 -12.92 4.39
CA ASN A 321 -1.20 -13.21 5.57
C ASN A 321 0.26 -13.47 5.15
N SER A 322 0.89 -12.50 4.49
CA SER A 322 2.21 -12.69 3.89
C SER A 322 3.13 -11.49 4.13
N ILE A 323 4.42 -11.76 4.32
CA ILE A 323 5.49 -10.76 4.34
C ILE A 323 6.24 -10.80 3.01
N ALA A 324 6.69 -9.64 2.51
CA ALA A 324 7.41 -9.53 1.25
C ALA A 324 8.67 -8.66 1.39
N PHE A 325 9.81 -9.23 1.01
CA PHE A 325 11.12 -8.57 0.99
C PHE A 325 11.68 -8.66 -0.43
N PRO A 326 11.42 -7.69 -1.30
CA PRO A 326 11.94 -7.67 -2.67
C PRO A 326 13.48 -7.68 -2.69
N ALA A 327 14.07 -8.19 -3.77
CA ALA A 327 15.52 -8.23 -3.94
C ALA A 327 16.18 -6.85 -3.74
N GLY A 328 15.48 -5.77 -4.08
CA GLY A 328 15.97 -4.40 -3.94
C GLY A 328 16.20 -3.92 -2.50
N ILE A 329 15.55 -4.48 -1.47
CA ILE A 329 15.88 -4.10 -0.07
C ILE A 329 17.07 -4.91 0.49
N LEU A 330 17.43 -6.01 -0.14
CA LEU A 330 18.48 -6.94 0.32
C LEU A 330 19.88 -6.47 -0.07
N GLN A 331 20.20 -5.23 0.32
CA GLN A 331 21.46 -4.55 0.07
C GLN A 331 21.75 -3.52 1.17
N SER A 332 22.97 -2.96 1.16
CA SER A 332 23.35 -1.91 2.11
C SER A 332 22.43 -0.69 2.00
N PRO A 333 22.04 -0.05 3.13
CA PRO A 333 22.50 -0.31 4.49
C PRO A 333 21.70 -1.38 5.26
N PHE A 334 20.68 -1.99 4.64
CA PHE A 334 19.78 -2.90 5.33
C PHE A 334 20.39 -4.29 5.54
N TYR A 335 21.08 -4.80 4.53
CA TYR A 335 21.70 -6.12 4.55
C TYR A 335 23.09 -6.08 3.89
N GLY A 336 24.03 -6.85 4.46
CA GLY A 336 25.30 -7.14 3.82
C GLY A 336 25.77 -8.56 4.12
N TYR A 337 26.26 -9.24 3.08
CA TYR A 337 26.84 -10.57 3.23
C TYR A 337 28.14 -10.51 4.05
N GLY A 338 28.30 -11.46 4.98
CA GLY A 338 29.50 -11.57 5.82
C GLY A 338 29.63 -10.50 6.91
N LEU A 339 28.63 -9.62 7.07
CA LEU A 339 28.61 -8.67 8.20
C LEU A 339 28.36 -9.40 9.53
N PRO A 340 28.77 -8.82 10.67
CA PRO A 340 28.45 -9.38 11.98
C PRO A 340 26.94 -9.62 12.13
N PRO A 341 26.50 -10.75 12.71
CA PRO A 341 25.07 -11.06 12.86
C PRO A 341 24.27 -9.96 13.57
N SER A 342 24.90 -9.22 14.49
CA SER A 342 24.28 -8.06 15.15
C SER A 342 23.87 -6.96 14.17
N VAL A 343 24.65 -6.72 13.12
CA VAL A 343 24.39 -5.67 12.14
C VAL A 343 23.20 -6.04 11.27
N ASN A 344 23.20 -7.23 10.67
CA ASN A 344 22.07 -7.70 9.86
C ASN A 344 20.79 -7.87 10.70
N MET A 345 20.90 -8.37 11.93
CA MET A 345 19.75 -8.52 12.81
C MET A 345 19.19 -7.16 13.26
N GLY A 346 20.03 -6.17 13.55
CA GLY A 346 19.57 -4.82 13.91
C GLY A 346 18.99 -4.04 12.72
N ALA A 347 19.55 -4.22 11.53
CA ALA A 347 19.09 -3.57 10.31
C ALA A 347 17.92 -4.35 9.68
N ILE A 348 18.18 -5.25 8.71
CA ILE A 348 17.09 -5.99 8.04
C ILE A 348 16.26 -6.85 9.01
N GLY A 349 16.84 -7.36 10.11
CA GLY A 349 16.09 -8.14 11.10
C GLY A 349 15.01 -7.34 11.83
N SER A 350 15.24 -6.05 12.12
CA SER A 350 14.19 -5.20 12.72
C SER A 350 13.06 -4.91 11.72
N ILE A 351 13.37 -4.78 10.44
CA ILE A 351 12.38 -4.65 9.36
C ILE A 351 11.60 -5.96 9.20
N ILE A 352 12.25 -7.13 9.33
CA ILE A 352 11.55 -8.42 9.32
C ILE A 352 10.54 -8.51 10.47
N GLY A 353 10.97 -8.17 11.68
CA GLY A 353 10.07 -8.14 12.84
C GLY A 353 8.95 -7.10 12.67
N HIS A 354 9.22 -5.96 12.05
CA HIS A 354 8.22 -4.94 11.72
C HIS A 354 7.11 -5.51 10.82
N GLU A 355 7.47 -6.17 9.72
CA GLU A 355 6.47 -6.78 8.82
C GLU A 355 5.72 -7.96 9.46
N ILE A 356 6.36 -8.74 10.32
CA ILE A 356 5.68 -9.79 11.09
C ILE A 356 4.67 -9.15 12.06
N THR A 357 5.06 -8.07 12.73
CA THR A 357 4.22 -7.36 13.70
C THR A 357 3.01 -6.71 13.05
N HIS A 358 3.08 -6.29 11.78
CA HIS A 358 1.90 -5.85 11.02
C HIS A 358 0.80 -6.92 10.92
N GLY A 359 1.11 -8.20 11.11
CA GLY A 359 0.10 -9.25 11.28
C GLY A 359 -0.76 -9.09 12.54
N PHE A 360 -0.32 -8.30 13.50
CA PHE A 360 -0.89 -8.19 14.84
C PHE A 360 -1.13 -6.75 15.29
N ASP A 361 -0.86 -5.77 14.43
CA ASP A 361 -1.14 -4.35 14.68
C ASP A 361 -2.66 -4.04 14.68
N ASP A 362 -3.04 -2.77 14.76
CA ASP A 362 -4.45 -2.36 14.80
C ASP A 362 -5.27 -2.82 13.58
N ALA A 363 -4.64 -2.93 12.40
CA ALA A 363 -5.27 -3.36 11.16
C ALA A 363 -5.17 -4.88 10.96
N GLY A 364 -3.97 -5.45 11.04
CA GLY A 364 -3.69 -6.87 10.88
C GLY A 364 -4.40 -7.72 11.92
N SER A 365 -4.55 -7.24 13.16
CA SER A 365 -5.30 -7.95 14.21
C SER A 365 -6.76 -8.24 13.85
N GLN A 366 -7.34 -7.56 12.87
CA GLN A 366 -8.73 -7.77 12.44
C GLN A 366 -8.88 -8.95 11.47
N PHE A 367 -7.77 -9.50 10.96
CA PHE A 367 -7.76 -10.60 10.00
C PHE A 367 -7.24 -11.89 10.65
N ASP A 368 -7.84 -13.03 10.34
CA ASP A 368 -7.37 -14.34 10.83
C ASP A 368 -6.14 -14.87 10.08
N PHE A 369 -5.73 -16.11 10.36
CA PHE A 369 -4.55 -16.75 9.75
C PHE A 369 -4.71 -17.07 8.25
N GLU A 370 -5.94 -17.10 7.75
CA GLU A 370 -6.25 -17.28 6.33
C GLU A 370 -6.28 -15.95 5.57
N GLY A 371 -6.37 -14.84 6.32
CA GLY A 371 -6.52 -13.49 5.77
C GLY A 371 -7.98 -13.06 5.64
N ASN A 372 -8.90 -13.73 6.33
CA ASN A 372 -10.31 -13.33 6.37
C ASN A 372 -10.52 -12.26 7.44
N LEU A 373 -11.35 -11.26 7.15
CA LEU A 373 -11.81 -10.30 8.15
C LEU A 373 -12.73 -11.01 9.15
N ARG A 374 -12.21 -11.33 10.34
CA ARG A 374 -12.90 -12.16 11.33
C ARG A 374 -12.38 -11.85 12.74
N ASN A 375 -13.29 -11.73 13.70
CA ASN A 375 -12.88 -11.63 15.10
C ASN A 375 -12.41 -13.01 15.63
N TRP A 376 -11.12 -13.11 15.95
CA TRP A 376 -10.48 -14.26 16.58
C TRP A 376 -10.00 -13.97 18.01
N TRP A 377 -10.38 -12.82 18.57
CA TRP A 377 -10.05 -12.38 19.93
C TRP A 377 -11.17 -12.72 20.91
N THR A 378 -10.83 -13.04 22.15
CA THR A 378 -11.81 -12.88 23.24
C THR A 378 -12.06 -11.39 23.50
N HIS A 379 -13.24 -11.06 24.02
CA HIS A 379 -13.59 -9.67 24.33
C HIS A 379 -12.60 -9.02 25.31
N ILE A 380 -12.19 -9.74 26.35
CA ILE A 380 -11.25 -9.26 27.38
C ILE A 380 -9.87 -8.97 26.76
N THR A 381 -9.34 -9.88 25.95
CA THR A 381 -8.02 -9.69 25.34
C THR A 381 -8.05 -8.59 24.28
N ARG A 382 -9.17 -8.43 23.54
CA ARG A 382 -9.34 -7.30 22.61
C ARG A 382 -9.31 -5.97 23.35
N GLN A 383 -9.99 -5.84 24.48
CA GLN A 383 -9.96 -4.61 25.26
C GLN A 383 -8.54 -4.29 25.76
N LYS A 384 -7.83 -5.29 26.31
CA LYS A 384 -6.44 -5.15 26.75
C LYS A 384 -5.48 -4.75 25.62
N PHE A 385 -5.74 -5.20 24.39
CA PHE A 385 -5.00 -4.79 23.20
C PHE A 385 -5.26 -3.30 22.90
N LEU A 386 -6.51 -2.87 22.88
CA LEU A 386 -6.88 -1.47 22.63
C LEU A 386 -6.29 -0.52 23.69
N ASP A 387 -6.31 -0.93 24.97
CA ASP A 387 -5.72 -0.16 26.06
C ASP A 387 -4.20 0.00 25.89
N ARG A 388 -3.51 -1.03 25.39
CA ARG A 388 -2.07 -0.97 25.06
C ARG A 388 -1.79 -0.14 23.83
N ALA A 389 -2.59 -0.27 22.77
CA ALA A 389 -2.49 0.54 21.56
C ALA A 389 -2.66 2.04 21.88
N LYS A 390 -3.52 2.38 22.85
CA LYS A 390 -3.72 3.74 23.33
C LYS A 390 -2.42 4.40 23.83
N CYS A 391 -1.53 3.63 24.47
CA CYS A 391 -0.22 4.13 24.89
C CYS A 391 0.62 4.64 23.70
N PHE A 392 0.62 3.92 22.58
CA PHE A 392 1.29 4.38 21.35
C PHE A 392 0.64 5.63 20.76
N ILE A 393 -0.70 5.68 20.75
CA ILE A 393 -1.44 6.86 20.27
C ILE A 393 -1.08 8.10 21.09
N GLU A 394 -1.08 7.98 22.42
CA GLU A 394 -0.76 9.08 23.34
C GLU A 394 0.71 9.49 23.24
N GLN A 395 1.63 8.53 23.24
CA GLN A 395 3.07 8.78 23.13
C GLN A 395 3.40 9.53 21.83
N TYR A 396 3.02 8.98 20.68
CA TYR A 396 3.37 9.57 19.40
C TYR A 396 2.55 10.84 19.11
N GLY A 397 1.30 10.91 19.57
CA GLY A 397 0.48 12.12 19.46
C GLY A 397 1.02 13.34 20.23
N SER A 398 1.86 13.11 21.24
CA SER A 398 2.52 14.17 22.00
C SER A 398 3.76 14.77 21.31
N ILE A 399 4.26 14.12 20.24
CA ILE A 399 5.44 14.57 19.51
C ILE A 399 5.05 15.71 18.56
N VAL A 400 5.73 16.84 18.71
CA VAL A 400 5.64 17.99 17.79
C VAL A 400 6.78 17.88 16.77
N ASP A 401 6.45 17.89 15.49
CA ASP A 401 7.43 18.07 14.42
C ASP A 401 7.73 19.57 14.29
N PRO A 402 8.96 20.01 14.64
CA PRO A 402 9.31 21.43 14.62
C PRO A 402 9.45 22.01 13.21
N GLN A 403 9.67 21.18 12.18
CA GLN A 403 9.77 21.64 10.79
C GLN A 403 8.38 21.85 10.20
N ALA A 404 7.43 20.99 10.57
CA ALA A 404 6.07 21.04 10.09
C ALA A 404 5.12 21.87 11.00
N ASP A 405 5.59 22.29 12.18
CA ASP A 405 4.83 22.99 13.22
C ASP A 405 3.49 22.29 13.52
N MET A 406 3.54 20.96 13.65
CA MET A 406 2.36 20.14 13.89
C MET A 406 2.67 18.93 14.78
N ASN A 407 1.66 18.47 15.51
CA ASN A 407 1.72 17.20 16.21
C ASN A 407 1.59 16.04 15.22
N LEU A 408 2.32 14.95 15.48
CA LEU A 408 2.06 13.69 14.79
C LEU A 408 0.65 13.19 15.12
N ASN A 409 0.00 12.54 14.16
CA ASN A 409 -1.30 11.93 14.41
C ASN A 409 -1.10 10.49 14.92
N GLY A 410 -1.11 10.33 16.24
CA GLY A 410 -0.89 9.04 16.91
C GLY A 410 -1.90 7.95 16.50
N ILE A 411 -3.13 8.30 16.08
CA ILE A 411 -4.12 7.33 15.59
C ILE A 411 -3.73 6.80 14.21
N ASN A 412 -3.33 7.69 13.31
CA ASN A 412 -2.99 7.31 11.93
C ASN A 412 -1.65 6.58 11.84
N THR A 413 -0.70 6.89 12.73
CA THR A 413 0.63 6.25 12.77
C THR A 413 0.67 5.00 13.66
N GLN A 414 -0.40 4.69 14.42
CA GLN A 414 -0.35 3.63 15.44
C GLN A 414 0.13 2.26 14.93
N GLY A 415 -0.29 1.84 13.73
CA GLY A 415 0.08 0.54 13.18
C GLY A 415 1.59 0.44 12.92
N GLU A 416 2.15 1.47 12.30
CA GLU A 416 3.60 1.61 12.07
C GLU A 416 4.37 1.70 13.39
N ASN A 417 3.86 2.48 14.37
CA ASN A 417 4.51 2.61 15.67
C ASN A 417 4.53 1.27 16.45
N ILE A 418 3.44 0.50 16.38
CA ILE A 418 3.35 -0.84 16.97
C ILE A 418 4.35 -1.76 16.26
N ALA A 419 4.41 -1.72 14.93
CA ALA A 419 5.31 -2.52 14.11
C ALA A 419 6.79 -2.21 14.38
N ASP A 420 7.17 -0.93 14.46
CA ASP A 420 8.54 -0.50 14.79
C ASP A 420 9.00 -1.02 16.15
N ASN A 421 8.15 -0.85 17.17
CA ASN A 421 8.47 -1.27 18.53
C ASN A 421 8.47 -2.80 18.69
N GLY A 422 7.57 -3.50 18.00
CA GLY A 422 7.55 -4.96 17.93
C GLY A 422 8.81 -5.49 17.24
N GLY A 423 9.10 -4.96 16.06
CA GLY A 423 10.19 -5.43 15.21
C GLY A 423 11.57 -5.27 15.83
N ILE A 424 11.88 -4.12 16.43
CA ILE A 424 13.16 -3.94 17.11
C ILE A 424 13.30 -4.84 18.34
N ARG A 425 12.21 -5.07 19.09
CA ARG A 425 12.18 -5.97 20.26
C ARG A 425 12.40 -7.42 19.84
N GLU A 426 11.77 -7.86 18.76
CA GLU A 426 11.90 -9.21 18.21
C GLU A 426 13.30 -9.45 17.68
N ALA A 427 13.85 -8.51 16.91
CA ALA A 427 15.22 -8.58 16.40
C ALA A 427 16.26 -8.66 17.53
N PHE A 428 16.13 -7.83 18.56
CA PHE A 428 17.02 -7.87 19.72
C PHE A 428 16.94 -9.22 20.45
N ARG A 429 15.73 -9.75 20.62
CA ARG A 429 15.53 -11.06 21.25
C ARG A 429 16.09 -12.21 20.43
N ALA A 430 15.88 -12.19 19.11
CA ALA A 430 16.45 -13.18 18.19
C ALA A 430 17.98 -13.17 18.27
N TRP A 431 18.59 -11.99 18.24
CA TRP A 431 20.04 -11.82 18.41
C TRP A 431 20.54 -12.42 19.72
N CYS A 432 19.93 -12.09 20.86
CA CYS A 432 20.33 -12.65 22.17
C CYS A 432 20.21 -14.18 22.22
N THR A 433 19.18 -14.74 21.58
CA THR A 433 18.96 -16.19 21.54
C THR A 433 20.03 -16.90 20.69
N ASN A 434 20.39 -16.30 19.56
CA ASN A 434 21.43 -16.81 18.68
C ASN A 434 22.81 -16.76 19.35
N MET A 435 23.12 -15.67 20.06
CA MET A 435 24.36 -15.54 20.83
C MET A 435 24.51 -16.62 21.90
N ARG A 436 23.47 -16.85 22.71
CA ARG A 436 23.48 -17.94 23.71
C ARG A 436 23.65 -19.32 23.08
N THR A 437 23.02 -19.55 21.93
CA THR A 437 23.16 -20.82 21.20
C THR A 437 24.58 -21.00 20.69
N GLN A 438 25.23 -19.93 20.24
CA GLN A 438 26.61 -19.96 19.79
C GLN A 438 27.60 -20.16 20.94
N GLU A 439 27.37 -19.52 22.10
CA GLU A 439 28.13 -19.77 23.33
C GLU A 439 28.03 -21.24 23.74
N LEU A 440 26.82 -21.80 23.79
CA LEU A 440 26.60 -23.22 24.09
C LEU A 440 27.30 -24.16 23.10
N LYS A 441 27.31 -23.84 21.80
CA LYS A 441 28.02 -24.64 20.79
C LYS A 441 29.53 -24.60 21.01
N ASN A 442 30.07 -23.43 21.32
CA ASN A 442 31.49 -23.28 21.64
C ASN A 442 31.82 -24.08 22.92
N ASP A 443 31.01 -23.95 23.96
CA ASP A 443 31.19 -24.71 25.21
C ASP A 443 31.20 -26.22 24.96
N ILE A 444 30.27 -26.73 24.13
CA ILE A 444 30.25 -28.16 23.75
C ILE A 444 31.50 -28.56 22.95
N GLN A 445 31.96 -27.72 22.03
CA GLN A 445 33.14 -28.00 21.20
C GLN A 445 34.43 -28.05 22.04
N TYR A 446 34.53 -27.23 23.10
CA TYR A 446 35.69 -27.14 23.97
C TYR A 446 35.57 -27.97 25.26
N ASP A 447 34.40 -28.55 25.55
CA ASP A 447 34.21 -29.46 26.67
C ASP A 447 34.84 -30.84 26.39
N THR A 448 35.94 -31.11 27.09
CA THR A 448 36.66 -32.39 27.01
C THR A 448 35.89 -33.58 27.57
N HIS A 449 34.78 -33.34 28.29
CA HIS A 449 33.93 -34.36 28.92
C HIS A 449 32.69 -34.72 28.09
N SER A 450 32.32 -33.90 27.11
CA SER A 450 31.18 -34.18 26.24
C SER A 450 31.45 -35.39 25.32
N PRO A 451 30.51 -36.36 25.16
CA PRO A 451 30.73 -37.52 24.30
C PRO A 451 31.10 -37.13 22.87
N SER A 452 31.97 -37.91 22.21
CA SER A 452 32.51 -37.59 20.87
C SER A 452 31.47 -37.43 19.76
N ARG A 453 30.21 -37.86 19.98
CA ARG A 453 29.10 -37.63 19.05
C ARG A 453 28.48 -36.24 19.15
N TYR A 454 28.85 -35.47 20.17
CA TYR A 454 28.34 -34.12 20.46
C TYR A 454 29.40 -33.03 20.28
N ARG A 455 30.69 -33.39 20.29
CA ARG A 455 31.80 -32.58 19.78
C ARG A 455 31.93 -32.75 18.27
#